data_AF-A0A175WF18-F1
#
_entry.id   AF-A0A175WF18-F1
#
_cell.length_a   1.000
_cell.length_b   1.000
_cell.length_c   1.000
_cell.angle_alpha   90.00
_cell.angle_beta   90.00
_cell.angle_gamma   90.00
#
_symmetry.space_group_name_H-M   'P 1'
#
loop_
_entity.id
_entity.type
_entity.pdbx_description
1 polymer ?
#
loop_
_entity_poly.entity_id
_entity_poly.type
_entity_poly.pdbx_seq_one_letter_code
_entity_poly.pdbx_strand_id
1 'polypeptide(L)'
;MDRDEALNILRQVESIKNATRQSHLWNRSGAAWNLLVHWPMFQLALSSIQDVMPELITTAQILPAFLPKTGAAPLTNNSDISATTSQGKMVDFALLLMPPSGSPLNMRAVSQSAYGPLRLYSTPVAIKSSGDTEEAKV
;
A
#
# COMPACT_ATOMS: atom_id res chain seq x y z
N MET A 1 25.57 -1.05 13.55
CA MET A 1 24.62 -2.11 13.91
C MET A 1 25.25 -2.93 14.99
N ASP A 2 24.68 -2.91 16.18
CA ASP A 2 25.15 -3.72 17.31
C ASP A 2 24.72 -5.19 17.13
N ARG A 3 25.40 -6.13 17.81
CA ARG A 3 25.07 -7.56 17.75
C ARG A 3 23.62 -7.82 18.14
N ASP A 4 23.11 -7.11 19.14
CA ASP A 4 21.74 -7.27 19.61
C ASP A 4 20.71 -6.79 18.57
N GLU A 5 21.03 -5.70 17.86
CA GLU A 5 20.23 -5.19 16.74
C GLU A 5 20.19 -6.20 15.58
N ALA A 6 21.35 -6.76 15.21
CA ALA A 6 21.44 -7.78 14.17
C ALA A 6 20.65 -9.05 14.53
N LEU A 7 20.73 -9.51 15.78
CA LEU A 7 19.94 -10.65 16.27
C LEU A 7 18.44 -10.35 16.27
N ASN A 8 18.04 -9.11 16.58
CA ASN A 8 16.64 -8.71 16.52
C ASN A 8 16.11 -8.68 15.08
N ILE A 9 16.88 -8.15 14.13
CA ILE A 9 16.53 -8.17 12.69
C ILE A 9 16.37 -9.62 12.22
N LEU A 10 17.31 -10.51 12.56
CA LEU A 10 17.24 -11.92 12.17
C LEU A 10 15.96 -12.60 12.68
N ARG A 11 15.59 -12.39 13.95
CA ARG A 11 14.35 -12.94 14.53
C ARG A 11 13.10 -12.43 13.80
N GLN A 12 13.07 -11.16 13.42
CA GLN A 12 11.96 -10.60 12.64
C GLN A 12 11.87 -11.22 11.25
N VAL A 13 13.00 -11.40 10.55
CA VAL A 13 13.07 -12.08 9.26
C VAL A 13 12.57 -13.54 9.37
N GLU A 14 12.98 -14.26 10.41
CA GLU A 14 12.50 -15.63 10.68
C GLU A 14 10.99 -15.69 10.95
N SER A 15 10.46 -14.71 11.70
CA SER A 15 9.03 -14.58 11.94
C SER A 15 8.25 -14.37 10.64
N ILE A 16 8.71 -13.45 9.78
CA ILE A 16 8.11 -13.18 8.46
C ILE A 16 8.15 -14.44 7.57
N LYS A 17 9.28 -15.17 7.57
CA LYS A 17 9.42 -16.43 6.83
C LYS A 17 8.43 -17.49 7.30
N ASN A 18 8.24 -17.64 8.60
CA ASN A 18 7.27 -18.58 9.17
C ASN A 18 5.83 -18.16 8.85
N ALA A 19 5.51 -16.87 8.95
CA ALA A 19 4.20 -16.33 8.57
C ALA A 19 3.92 -16.55 7.07
N THR A 20 4.92 -16.40 6.21
CA THR A 20 4.83 -16.69 4.76
C THR A 20 4.45 -18.15 4.52
N ARG A 21 5.18 -19.08 5.16
CA ARG A 21 4.90 -20.52 5.05
C ARG A 21 3.49 -20.88 5.52
N GLN A 22 3.09 -20.40 6.69
CA GLN A 22 1.74 -20.64 7.22
C GLN A 22 0.65 -20.03 6.33
N SER A 23 0.87 -18.81 5.82
CA SER A 23 -0.10 -18.12 4.97
C SER A 23 -0.32 -18.87 3.65
N HIS A 24 0.75 -19.45 3.10
CA HIS A 24 0.67 -20.34 1.95
C HIS A 24 -0.07 -21.64 2.29
N LEU A 25 0.31 -22.33 3.36
CA LEU A 25 -0.32 -23.59 3.78
C LEU A 25 -1.83 -23.46 4.07
N TRP A 26 -2.26 -22.33 4.60
CA TRP A 26 -3.67 -22.08 4.95
C TRP A 26 -4.45 -21.35 3.85
N ASN A 27 -3.85 -21.13 2.67
CA ASN A 27 -4.45 -20.39 1.56
C ASN A 27 -5.09 -19.07 2.02
N ARG A 28 -4.33 -18.27 2.76
CA ARG A 28 -4.84 -17.04 3.38
C ARG A 28 -5.26 -16.01 2.32
N SER A 29 -6.27 -15.22 2.65
CA SER A 29 -6.73 -14.11 1.81
C SER A 29 -5.63 -13.05 1.62
N GLY A 30 -5.72 -12.26 0.54
CA GLY A 30 -4.79 -11.15 0.29
C GLY A 30 -4.69 -10.18 1.47
N ALA A 31 -5.80 -9.87 2.14
CA ALA A 31 -5.82 -9.04 3.34
C ALA A 31 -4.98 -9.63 4.50
N ALA A 32 -5.05 -10.95 4.68
CA ALA A 32 -4.24 -11.64 5.68
C ALA A 32 -2.75 -11.68 5.28
N TRP A 33 -2.42 -11.83 3.99
CA TRP A 33 -1.04 -11.66 3.50
C TRP A 33 -0.51 -10.26 3.76
N ASN A 34 -1.31 -9.24 3.46
CA ASN A 34 -0.98 -7.85 3.71
C ASN A 34 -0.65 -7.62 5.18
N LEU A 35 -1.50 -8.07 6.09
CA LEU A 35 -1.29 -7.85 7.53
C LEU A 35 -0.16 -8.70 8.13
N LEU A 36 -0.04 -9.96 7.74
CA LEU A 36 0.81 -10.94 8.45
C LEU A 36 2.19 -11.11 7.83
N VAL A 37 2.36 -10.72 6.56
CA VAL A 37 3.62 -10.87 5.82
C VAL A 37 4.12 -9.52 5.34
N HIS A 38 3.33 -8.81 4.53
CA HIS A 38 3.79 -7.58 3.89
C HIS A 38 4.00 -6.46 4.90
N TRP A 39 3.08 -6.26 5.85
CA TRP A 39 3.20 -5.20 6.83
C TRP A 39 4.45 -5.34 7.72
N PRO A 40 4.72 -6.49 8.37
CA PRO A 40 5.96 -6.66 9.14
C PRO A 40 7.22 -6.55 8.27
N MET A 41 7.19 -7.06 7.03
CA MET A 41 8.31 -6.90 6.09
C MET A 41 8.57 -5.43 5.78
N PHE A 42 7.51 -4.66 5.58
CA PHE A 42 7.60 -3.24 5.29
C PHE A 42 8.11 -2.44 6.50
N GLN A 43 7.62 -2.74 7.70
CA GLN A 43 8.13 -2.13 8.94
C GLN A 43 9.63 -2.40 9.12
N LEU A 44 10.08 -3.64 8.85
CA LEU A 44 11.49 -3.99 8.95
C LEU A 44 12.34 -3.27 7.89
N ALA A 45 11.85 -3.18 6.65
CA ALA A 45 12.58 -2.49 5.57
C ALA A 45 12.74 -0.99 5.83
N LEU A 46 11.79 -0.38 6.55
CA LEU A 46 11.79 1.06 6.85
C LEU A 46 12.41 1.38 8.21
N SER A 47 12.75 0.39 9.03
CA SER A 47 13.19 0.63 10.42
C SER A 47 14.49 1.44 10.52
N SER A 48 15.29 1.50 9.45
CA SER A 48 16.52 2.28 9.37
C SER A 48 16.33 3.68 8.75
N ILE A 49 15.12 4.02 8.31
CA ILE A 49 14.82 5.29 7.63
C ILE A 49 14.04 6.18 8.58
N GLN A 50 14.70 7.18 9.16
CA GLN A 50 14.15 8.03 10.22
C GLN A 50 12.97 8.92 9.76
N ASP A 51 12.98 9.36 8.51
CA ASP A 51 12.01 10.33 7.98
C ASP A 51 10.88 9.68 7.17
N VAL A 52 10.72 8.36 7.26
CA VAL A 52 9.69 7.61 6.55
C VAL A 52 8.90 6.76 7.54
N MET A 53 7.59 6.97 7.58
CA MET A 53 6.69 6.20 8.42
C MET A 53 5.71 5.40 7.55
N PRO A 54 5.66 4.06 7.68
CA PRO A 54 4.61 3.28 7.04
C PRO A 54 3.27 3.51 7.73
N GLU A 55 2.18 3.57 6.96
CA GLU A 55 0.82 3.73 7.48
C GLU A 55 -0.12 2.68 6.86
N LEU A 56 -0.94 2.05 7.72
CA LEU A 56 -2.03 1.18 7.30
C LEU A 56 -3.22 2.02 6.84
N ILE A 57 -3.56 1.94 5.56
CA ILE A 57 -4.61 2.79 4.96
C ILE A 57 -5.71 1.96 4.31
N THR A 58 -6.16 0.90 4.98
CA THR A 58 -7.08 -0.12 4.45
C THR A 58 -8.44 0.39 3.95
N THR A 59 -8.83 1.61 4.31
CA THR A 59 -10.07 2.26 3.87
C THR A 59 -9.85 3.39 2.85
N ALA A 60 -8.60 3.67 2.47
CA ALA A 60 -8.27 4.70 1.50
C ALA A 60 -8.71 4.28 0.10
N GLN A 61 -9.43 5.18 -0.56
CA GLN A 61 -9.78 5.06 -1.98
C GLN A 61 -9.05 6.14 -2.76
N ILE A 62 -8.52 5.76 -3.93
CA ILE A 62 -8.03 6.73 -4.91
C ILE A 62 -9.23 7.56 -5.38
N LEU A 63 -9.13 8.89 -5.23
CA LEU A 63 -10.14 9.83 -5.68
C LEU A 63 -10.40 9.60 -7.18
N PRO A 64 -11.67 9.59 -7.63
CA PRO A 64 -12.01 9.28 -9.02
C PRO A 64 -11.25 10.08 -10.08
N ALA A 65 -10.87 11.32 -9.75
CA ALA A 65 -10.09 12.21 -10.62
C ALA A 65 -8.70 11.67 -11.01
N PHE A 66 -8.13 10.75 -10.23
CA PHE A 66 -6.81 10.15 -10.45
C PHE A 66 -6.85 8.70 -10.92
N LEU A 67 -8.05 8.11 -11.10
CA LEU A 67 -8.16 6.78 -11.67
C LEU A 67 -7.81 6.83 -13.17
N PRO A 68 -6.95 5.91 -13.68
CA PRO A 68 -6.70 5.82 -15.10
C PRO A 68 -8.00 5.62 -15.87
N LYS A 69 -8.25 6.47 -16.86
CA LYS A 69 -9.36 6.27 -17.80
C LYS A 69 -8.96 5.17 -18.77
N THR A 70 -9.16 3.91 -18.40
CA THR A 70 -8.97 2.77 -19.31
C THR A 70 -10.22 2.64 -20.18
N GLY A 71 -10.17 3.24 -21.37
CA GLY A 71 -11.26 3.25 -22.32
C GLY A 71 -10.87 4.18 -23.46
N ALA A 72 -10.28 3.58 -24.50
CA ALA A 72 -9.89 4.28 -25.71
C ALA A 72 -11.09 5.01 -26.33
N ALA A 73 -10.86 6.25 -26.72
CA ALA A 73 -11.68 7.08 -27.59
C ALA A 73 -13.08 7.47 -27.07
N PRO A 74 -13.55 8.70 -27.38
CA PRO A 74 -14.90 9.12 -27.05
C PRO A 74 -15.88 8.19 -27.74
N LEU A 75 -16.67 7.50 -26.91
CA LEU A 75 -17.92 6.89 -27.30
C LEU A 75 -18.74 7.94 -28.04
N THR A 76 -18.85 7.74 -29.35
CA THR A 76 -19.93 8.28 -30.15
C THR A 76 -21.23 8.01 -29.41
N ASN A 77 -21.88 9.10 -29.05
CA ASN A 77 -23.24 9.27 -28.53
C ASN A 77 -24.10 7.98 -28.56
N ASN A 78 -24.53 7.55 -27.36
CA ASN A 78 -25.55 6.52 -27.08
C ASN A 78 -25.04 5.09 -26.82
N SER A 79 -24.50 4.84 -25.63
CA SER A 79 -24.80 3.62 -24.86
C SER A 79 -24.13 3.71 -23.50
N ASP A 80 -24.80 3.20 -22.47
CA ASP A 80 -24.35 2.97 -21.09
C ASP A 80 -23.09 2.09 -20.98
N ILE A 81 -22.00 2.47 -21.62
CA ILE A 81 -20.69 1.93 -21.32
C ILE A 81 -20.25 2.69 -20.08
N SER A 82 -20.73 2.17 -18.95
CA SER A 82 -20.12 2.29 -17.64
C SER A 82 -18.63 2.34 -17.89
N ALA A 83 -18.04 3.55 -17.79
CA ALA A 83 -16.63 3.65 -17.54
C ALA A 83 -16.47 2.77 -16.32
N THR A 84 -15.90 1.58 -16.50
CA THR A 84 -15.53 0.69 -15.41
C THR A 84 -14.38 1.41 -14.74
N THR A 85 -14.69 2.51 -14.03
CA THR A 85 -13.90 3.04 -12.96
C THR A 85 -13.59 1.81 -12.17
N SER A 86 -12.31 1.44 -12.14
CA SER A 86 -11.87 0.30 -11.34
C SER A 86 -12.38 0.60 -9.93
N GLN A 87 -13.49 -0.04 -9.55
CA GLN A 87 -14.22 0.27 -8.34
C GLN A 87 -13.20 0.21 -7.21
N GLY A 88 -13.05 1.36 -6.54
CA GLY A 88 -12.06 1.68 -5.52
C GLY A 88 -10.97 0.63 -5.32
N LYS A 89 -9.88 0.70 -6.10
CA LYS A 89 -8.65 -0.01 -5.74
C LYS A 89 -8.25 0.49 -4.36
N MET A 90 -8.43 -0.37 -3.35
CA MET A 90 -7.98 -0.08 -2.00
C MET A 90 -6.46 -0.05 -2.01
N VAL A 91 -5.90 0.92 -1.32
CA VAL A 91 -4.47 0.93 -1.00
C VAL A 91 -4.34 0.32 0.38
N ASP A 92 -3.48 -0.67 0.57
CA ASP A 92 -3.32 -1.30 1.89
C ASP A 92 -2.36 -0.50 2.77
N PHE A 93 -1.33 0.11 2.15
CA PHE A 93 -0.26 0.81 2.83
C PHE A 93 0.18 2.09 2.10
N ALA A 94 0.57 3.10 2.87
CA ALA A 94 1.25 4.30 2.38
C ALA A 94 2.58 4.52 3.08
N LEU A 95 3.48 5.22 2.40
CA LEU A 95 4.65 5.85 3.00
C LEU A 95 4.35 7.30 3.32
N LEU A 96 4.44 7.68 4.58
CA LEU A 96 4.39 9.08 5.02
C LEU A 96 5.83 9.60 5.10
N LEU A 97 6.09 10.74 4.45
CA LEU A 97 7.33 11.47 4.68
C LEU A 97 7.17 12.38 5.91
N MET A 98 8.07 12.20 6.86
CA MET A 98 8.16 12.93 8.12
C MET A 98 9.41 13.81 8.06
N PRO A 99 9.37 15.00 7.43
CA PRO A 99 10.55 15.84 7.38
C PRO A 99 10.88 16.39 8.77
N PRO A 100 12.15 16.72 9.00
CA PRO A 100 12.59 17.30 10.26
C PRO A 100 11.84 18.61 10.56
N SER A 101 11.58 18.84 11.85
CA SER A 101 10.96 20.06 12.36
C SER A 101 11.63 21.31 11.80
N GLY A 102 10.87 22.18 11.12
CA GLY A 102 11.38 23.41 10.49
C GLY A 102 11.60 23.32 8.99
N SER A 103 11.47 22.14 8.36
CA SER A 103 11.38 22.06 6.91
C SER A 103 10.11 22.75 6.42
N PRO A 104 10.17 23.70 5.47
CA PRO A 104 8.99 24.30 4.89
C PRO A 104 8.31 23.24 4.01
N LEU A 105 7.45 22.41 4.61
CA LEU A 105 6.47 21.63 3.87
C LEU A 105 5.38 22.56 3.32
N ASN A 106 5.77 23.42 2.37
CA ASN A 106 4.83 23.98 1.40
C ASN A 106 4.55 23.00 0.26
N MET A 107 4.93 21.74 0.42
CA MET A 107 4.45 20.67 -0.45
C MET A 107 2.99 20.44 -0.10
N ARG A 108 2.09 21.07 -0.85
CA ARG A 108 0.74 20.53 -1.06
C ARG A 108 0.94 19.09 -1.52
N ALA A 109 0.81 18.15 -0.59
CA ALA A 109 0.64 16.76 -0.96
C ALA A 109 -0.58 16.73 -1.88
N VAL A 110 -0.40 16.34 -3.14
CA VAL A 110 -1.53 15.99 -3.99
C VAL A 110 -2.03 14.67 -3.43
N SER A 111 -2.85 14.74 -2.39
CA SER A 111 -3.46 13.56 -1.80
C SER A 111 -4.42 13.00 -2.83
N GLN A 112 -3.99 11.93 -3.49
CA GLN A 112 -4.86 11.14 -4.37
C GLN A 112 -5.88 10.34 -3.57
N SER A 113 -5.88 10.44 -2.22
CA SER A 113 -6.79 9.76 -1.30
C SER A 113 -7.62 10.75 -0.48
N ALA A 114 -8.83 10.35 -0.10
CA ALA A 114 -9.65 11.09 0.86
C ALA A 114 -9.27 10.82 2.33
N TYR A 115 -8.38 9.86 2.59
CA TYR A 115 -8.03 9.36 3.93
C TYR A 115 -7.32 10.43 4.78
N GLY A 116 -7.84 10.66 5.98
CA GLY A 116 -7.48 11.79 6.85
C GLY A 116 -5.98 11.96 7.11
N PRO A 117 -5.28 10.92 7.60
CA PRO A 117 -3.84 10.99 7.85
C PRO A 117 -3.00 11.43 6.64
N LEU A 118 -3.35 11.00 5.42
CA LEU A 118 -2.62 11.38 4.20
C LEU A 118 -2.88 12.83 3.76
N ARG A 119 -3.84 13.53 4.37
CA ARG A 119 -4.10 14.95 4.07
C ARG A 119 -3.06 15.88 4.68
N LEU A 120 -2.39 15.45 5.76
CA LEU A 120 -1.47 16.27 6.55
C LEU A 120 0.01 15.96 6.29
N TYR A 121 0.30 14.84 5.63
CA TYR A 121 1.65 14.37 5.36
C TYR A 121 1.81 14.02 3.88
N SER A 122 3.00 14.27 3.32
CA SER A 122 3.27 13.93 1.93
C SER A 122 3.44 12.42 1.76
N THR A 123 2.72 11.85 0.79
CA THR A 123 2.80 10.44 0.43
C THR A 123 3.47 10.28 -0.93
N PRO A 124 4.78 9.99 -1.01
CA PRO A 124 5.49 9.83 -2.27
C PRO A 124 5.12 8.53 -2.98
N VAL A 125 4.73 7.49 -2.24
CA VAL A 125 4.50 6.15 -2.77
C VAL A 125 3.34 5.47 -2.05
N ALA A 126 2.38 4.97 -2.83
CA ALA A 126 1.34 4.04 -2.41
C ALA A 126 1.66 2.66 -3.00
N ILE A 127 1.73 1.62 -2.16
CA ILE A 127 1.96 0.25 -2.63
C ILE A 127 0.61 -0.44 -2.75
N LYS A 128 0.29 -0.85 -3.97
CA LYS A 128 -0.92 -1.63 -4.27
C LYS A 128 -0.56 -3.11 -4.31
N SER A 129 -1.34 -3.95 -3.63
CA SER A 129 -1.40 -5.37 -3.92
C SER A 129 -2.61 -5.63 -4.85
N SER A 130 -2.42 -6.26 -6.01
CA SER A 130 -3.54 -6.88 -6.75
C SER A 130 -3.51 -8.37 -6.46
N GLY A 131 -4.56 -8.86 -5.80
CA GLY A 131 -4.91 -10.27 -5.87
C GLY A 131 -5.58 -10.50 -7.21
N ASP A 132 -4.81 -10.73 -8.26
CA ASP A 132 -5.38 -11.28 -9.50
C ASP A 132 -5.73 -12.73 -9.20
N THR A 133 -6.97 -12.97 -8.76
CA THR A 133 -7.60 -14.28 -8.82
C THR A 133 -8.06 -14.50 -10.27
N GLU A 134 -7.11 -14.74 -11.17
CA GLU A 134 -7.37 -15.41 -12.45
C GLU A 134 -6.99 -16.89 -12.30
N GLU A 135 -8.03 -17.71 -12.26
CA GLU A 135 -8.11 -19.10 -12.75
C GLU A 135 -6.85 -20.00 -12.65
N ALA A 136 -6.84 -20.86 -11.63
CA ALA A 136 -6.36 -22.23 -11.82
C ALA A 136 -7.58 -23.17 -11.80
N LYS A 137 -8.19 -23.32 -12.97
CA LYS A 137 -9.09 -24.44 -13.32
C LYS A 137 -8.22 -25.70 -13.50
N VAL A 138 -8.21 -26.59 -12.51
CA VAL A 138 -8.09 -28.06 -12.69
C VAL A 138 -8.90 -28.73 -11.58
#